data_AF-A0A530BJ41-F1
#
_entry.id   AF-A0A530BJ41-F1
#
_cell.length_a   1.000
_cell.length_b   1.000
_cell.length_c   1.000
_cell.angle_alpha   90.00
_cell.angle_beta   90.00
_cell.angle_gamma   90.00
#
_symmetry.space_group_name_H-M   'P 1'
#
loop_
_entity.id
_entity.type
_entity.pdbx_description
1 polymer ?
#
loop_
_entity_poly.entity_id
_entity_poly.type
_entity_poly.pdbx_seq_one_letter_code
_entity_poly.pdbx_strand_id
1 'polypeptide(L)'
;IDDIDQVAARRSDDRASAGQQEITGVLMDAFAGASTVVRGNCSFGMFSNYPENVDDALRQRAGARWLVDGPQTRDDYIDIFVLLAGKNHKIPLGDHELYAAQEIQRAVAEAYEEHEKPQEDGLMKVYERYRKENGAPKTMADVGTYLHMIKDAEPRFTGRAIKNVTDAIKMRAMDIELPDDWFEKPEAFMHKSYDDKKAMIEDLRGPFSMDMVMQEINRYADSEFRYSDKSDDAAVEKLLRDARLRERAAREMEELKKKGLWNA
;
A
#
# COMPACT_ATOMS: atom_id res chain seq x y z
N ILE A 1 -13.41 4.21 2.73
CA ILE A 1 -13.41 5.68 2.64
C ILE A 1 -12.73 6.03 1.34
N ASP A 2 -13.52 6.51 0.39
CA ASP A 2 -13.02 6.94 -0.91
C ASP A 2 -12.51 8.38 -0.83
N ASP A 3 -11.60 8.76 -1.73
CA ASP A 3 -10.94 10.08 -1.76
C ASP A 3 -10.42 10.53 -0.38
N ILE A 4 -9.74 9.62 0.36
CA ILE A 4 -9.29 9.92 1.73
C ILE A 4 -8.36 11.14 1.80
N ASP A 5 -7.60 11.42 0.73
CA ASP A 5 -6.74 12.59 0.60
C ASP A 5 -7.50 13.92 0.61
N GLN A 6 -8.78 13.92 0.23
CA GLN A 6 -9.60 15.14 0.24
C GLN A 6 -10.22 15.41 1.62
N VAL A 7 -10.41 14.38 2.44
CA VAL A 7 -11.11 14.50 3.74
C VAL A 7 -10.18 14.41 4.94
N ALA A 8 -9.00 13.80 4.79
CA ALA A 8 -8.01 13.65 5.85
C ALA A 8 -6.65 14.23 5.43
N ALA A 9 -6.52 15.54 5.56
CA ALA A 9 -5.31 16.28 5.20
C ALA A 9 -4.19 16.10 6.24
N ARG A 10 -2.93 16.25 5.79
CA ARG A 10 -1.75 16.37 6.66
C ARG A 10 -1.93 17.49 7.68
N ARG A 11 -1.56 17.24 8.94
CA ARG A 11 -1.63 18.23 10.02
C ARG A 11 -0.80 19.50 9.78
N SER A 12 0.28 19.38 9.00
CA SER A 12 1.18 20.50 8.66
C SER A 12 0.73 21.26 7.41
N ASP A 13 -0.39 20.90 6.80
CA ASP A 13 -0.92 21.65 5.66
C ASP A 13 -1.68 22.87 6.15
N ASP A 14 -1.06 24.05 6.02
CA ASP A 14 -1.64 25.34 6.38
C ASP A 14 -2.90 25.68 5.54
N ARG A 15 -3.18 24.91 4.48
CA ARG A 15 -4.39 25.04 3.66
C ARG A 15 -5.50 24.07 4.05
N ALA A 16 -5.25 23.15 4.98
CA ALA A 16 -6.27 22.24 5.47
C ALA A 16 -7.36 22.98 6.24
N SER A 17 -8.62 22.68 5.94
CA SER A 17 -9.76 23.21 6.67
C SER A 17 -9.87 22.60 8.08
N ALA A 18 -10.49 23.33 9.02
CA ALA A 18 -10.78 22.81 10.35
C ALA A 18 -11.59 21.51 10.30
N GLY A 19 -12.55 21.40 9.38
CA GLY A 19 -13.34 20.18 9.18
C GLY A 19 -12.49 18.97 8.77
N GLN A 20 -11.49 19.15 7.91
CA GLN A 20 -10.56 18.07 7.55
C GLN A 20 -9.73 17.63 8.76
N GLN A 21 -9.27 18.56 9.60
CA GLN A 21 -8.50 18.22 10.80
C GLN A 21 -9.35 17.47 11.83
N GLU A 22 -10.61 17.86 12.02
CA GLU A 22 -11.56 17.16 12.88
C GLU A 22 -11.84 15.74 12.39
N ILE A 23 -12.10 15.56 11.08
CA ILE A 23 -12.30 14.24 10.48
C ILE A 23 -11.06 13.37 10.67
N THR A 24 -9.86 13.89 10.40
CA THR A 24 -8.60 13.18 10.67
C THR A 24 -8.53 12.74 12.13
N GLY A 25 -8.85 13.61 13.08
CA GLY A 25 -8.87 13.30 14.51
C GLY A 25 -9.84 12.17 14.87
N VAL A 26 -11.05 12.19 14.33
CA VAL A 26 -12.04 11.11 14.54
C VAL A 26 -11.56 9.80 13.94
N LEU A 27 -11.00 9.81 12.73
CA LEU A 27 -10.47 8.59 12.09
C LEU A 27 -9.25 8.02 12.85
N MET A 28 -8.39 8.89 13.40
CA MET A 28 -7.27 8.46 14.26
C MET A 28 -7.75 7.62 15.43
N ASP A 29 -8.80 8.09 16.11
CA ASP A 29 -9.35 7.47 17.31
C ASP A 29 -10.22 6.25 16.97
N ALA A 30 -10.96 6.28 15.85
CA ALA A 30 -11.80 5.18 15.43
C ALA A 30 -11.00 3.93 15.01
N PHE A 31 -9.86 4.11 14.32
CA PHE A 31 -9.10 2.97 13.78
C PHE A 31 -8.17 2.30 14.79
N ALA A 32 -7.56 3.07 15.69
CA ALA A 32 -6.59 2.54 16.65
C ALA A 32 -6.39 3.49 17.85
N GLY A 33 -7.47 4.14 18.29
CA GLY A 33 -7.49 5.01 19.45
C GLY A 33 -7.50 4.25 20.76
N ALA A 34 -7.27 4.98 21.86
CA ALA A 34 -7.33 4.39 23.21
C ALA A 34 -8.76 4.01 23.60
N SER A 35 -9.76 4.65 22.98
CA SER A 35 -11.19 4.41 23.21
C SER A 35 -11.77 3.30 22.31
N THR A 36 -11.01 2.82 21.32
CA THR A 36 -11.52 1.87 20.31
C THR A 36 -11.85 0.52 20.95
N VAL A 37 -13.12 0.14 20.92
CA VAL A 37 -13.57 -1.19 21.33
C VAL A 37 -13.79 -2.04 20.08
N VAL A 38 -12.89 -2.99 19.83
CA VAL A 38 -13.04 -3.95 18.73
C VAL A 38 -14.02 -5.04 19.15
N ARG A 39 -15.20 -5.08 18.49
CA ARG A 39 -16.21 -6.14 18.68
C ARG A 39 -16.31 -6.98 17.42
N GLY A 40 -15.70 -8.16 17.46
CA GLY A 40 -15.59 -9.04 16.28
C GLY A 40 -14.59 -8.51 15.26
N ASN A 41 -14.69 -9.00 14.02
CA ASN A 41 -13.80 -8.61 12.94
C ASN A 41 -14.35 -7.37 12.23
N CYS A 42 -13.54 -6.34 12.11
CA CYS A 42 -13.86 -5.14 11.36
C CYS A 42 -12.69 -4.77 10.45
N SER A 43 -12.99 -4.50 9.19
CA SER A 43 -12.01 -4.11 8.18
C SER A 43 -12.39 -2.76 7.60
N PHE A 44 -11.41 -1.87 7.47
CA PHE A 44 -11.58 -0.55 6.87
C PHE A 44 -10.66 -0.43 5.65
N GLY A 45 -11.22 0.02 4.53
CA GLY A 45 -10.45 0.41 3.34
C GLY A 45 -10.36 1.93 3.22
N MET A 46 -9.20 2.43 2.84
CA MET A 46 -8.98 3.84 2.47
C MET A 46 -8.45 3.86 1.04
N PHE A 47 -9.06 4.67 0.19
CA PHE A 47 -8.72 4.77 -1.23
C PHE A 47 -8.33 6.21 -1.55
N SER A 48 -7.23 6.38 -2.28
CA SER A 48 -6.68 7.69 -2.61
C SER A 48 -5.89 7.61 -3.91
N ASN A 49 -6.00 8.66 -4.71
CA ASN A 49 -5.14 8.88 -5.87
C ASN A 49 -3.82 9.57 -5.48
N TYR A 50 -3.81 10.29 -4.36
CA TYR A 50 -2.68 11.07 -3.86
C TYR A 50 -2.35 10.66 -2.42
N PRO A 51 -1.86 9.43 -2.19
CA PRO A 51 -1.58 8.94 -0.83
C PRO A 51 -0.61 9.85 -0.08
N GLU A 52 0.28 10.57 -0.77
CA GLU A 52 1.18 11.60 -0.25
C GLU A 52 0.49 12.74 0.49
N ASN A 53 -0.76 13.03 0.18
CA ASN A 53 -1.53 14.09 0.83
C ASN A 53 -2.25 13.62 2.11
N VAL A 54 -2.29 12.30 2.35
CA VAL A 54 -2.90 11.72 3.55
C VAL A 54 -1.95 11.90 4.75
N ASP A 55 -2.53 12.19 5.92
CA ASP A 55 -1.77 12.29 7.18
C ASP A 55 -0.98 11.00 7.47
N ASP A 56 0.31 11.17 7.80
CA ASP A 56 1.23 10.05 8.05
C ASP A 56 0.75 9.13 9.18
N ALA A 57 0.14 9.69 10.23
CA ALA A 57 -0.34 8.87 11.33
C ALA A 57 -1.57 8.04 10.92
N LEU A 58 -2.41 8.53 10.02
CA LEU A 58 -3.51 7.76 9.43
C LEU A 58 -2.97 6.65 8.55
N ARG A 59 -2.04 6.99 7.65
CA ARG A 59 -1.43 6.06 6.71
C ARG A 59 -0.70 4.92 7.43
N GLN A 60 -0.03 5.20 8.56
CA GLN A 60 0.63 4.18 9.36
C GLN A 60 -0.33 3.28 10.18
N ARG A 61 -1.63 3.59 10.23
CA ARG A 61 -2.66 2.71 10.81
C ARG A 61 -3.21 1.69 9.81
N ALA A 62 -2.97 1.88 8.51
CA ALA A 62 -3.28 0.86 7.51
C ALA A 62 -2.32 -0.33 7.67
N GLY A 63 -2.86 -1.52 7.96
CA GLY A 63 -2.09 -2.76 8.09
C GLY A 63 -1.63 -3.32 6.75
N ALA A 64 -2.42 -3.13 5.69
CA ALA A 64 -2.07 -3.47 4.32
C ALA A 64 -2.25 -2.26 3.41
N ARG A 65 -1.37 -2.13 2.42
CA ARG A 65 -1.40 -1.09 1.41
C ARG A 65 -1.17 -1.73 0.06
N TRP A 66 -2.10 -1.51 -0.84
CA TRP A 66 -2.10 -2.10 -2.16
C TRP A 66 -2.10 -0.98 -3.17
N LEU A 67 -1.20 -1.08 -4.15
CA LEU A 67 -1.32 -0.31 -5.37
C LEU A 67 -2.35 -1.05 -6.24
N VAL A 68 -3.35 -0.31 -6.72
CA VAL A 68 -4.31 -0.84 -7.68
C VAL A 68 -4.11 -0.04 -8.96
N ASP A 69 -3.41 -0.64 -9.91
CA ASP A 69 -3.17 -0.03 -11.20
C ASP A 69 -4.38 -0.19 -12.12
N GLY A 70 -4.47 0.68 -13.13
CA GLY A 70 -5.36 0.46 -14.26
C GLY A 70 -4.95 -0.75 -15.10
N PRO A 71 -5.74 -1.16 -16.10
CA PRO A 71 -5.36 -2.23 -17.02
C PRO A 71 -4.00 -1.93 -17.68
N GLN A 72 -3.09 -2.91 -17.66
CA GLN A 72 -1.72 -2.75 -18.16
C GLN A 72 -1.51 -3.44 -19.51
N THR A 73 -2.14 -4.59 -19.69
CA THR A 73 -1.96 -5.45 -20.87
C THR A 73 -3.18 -5.39 -21.80
N ARG A 74 -2.99 -5.78 -23.06
CA ARG A 74 -4.10 -5.94 -24.01
C ARG A 74 -5.21 -6.83 -23.43
N ASP A 75 -4.82 -7.88 -22.72
CA ASP A 75 -5.72 -8.88 -22.18
C ASP A 75 -6.56 -8.29 -21.03
N ASP A 76 -5.97 -7.44 -20.16
CA ASP A 76 -6.72 -6.69 -19.15
C ASP A 76 -7.79 -5.78 -19.76
N TYR A 77 -7.44 -5.08 -20.84
CA TYR A 77 -8.39 -4.20 -21.54
C TYR A 77 -9.55 -4.99 -22.16
N ILE A 78 -9.29 -6.19 -22.69
CA ILE A 78 -10.34 -7.07 -23.23
C ILE A 78 -11.22 -7.56 -22.09
N ASP A 79 -10.63 -8.05 -21.00
CA ASP A 79 -11.37 -8.59 -19.85
C ASP A 79 -12.27 -7.53 -19.19
N ILE A 80 -11.73 -6.35 -18.89
CA ILE A 80 -12.51 -5.25 -18.31
C ILE A 80 -13.63 -4.81 -19.26
N PHE A 81 -13.34 -4.70 -20.57
CA PHE A 81 -14.37 -4.32 -21.53
C PHE A 81 -15.49 -5.35 -21.60
N VAL A 82 -15.17 -6.64 -21.66
CA VAL A 82 -16.17 -7.71 -21.71
C VAL A 82 -17.00 -7.75 -20.43
N LEU A 83 -16.36 -7.55 -19.28
CA LEU A 83 -17.05 -7.46 -17.98
C LEU A 83 -18.06 -6.30 -17.97
N LEU A 84 -17.67 -5.12 -18.42
CA LEU A 84 -18.53 -3.92 -18.43
C LEU A 84 -19.59 -3.93 -19.53
N ALA A 85 -19.28 -4.47 -20.71
CA ALA A 85 -20.23 -4.63 -21.81
C ALA A 85 -21.38 -5.58 -21.44
N GLY A 86 -21.12 -6.48 -20.50
CA GLY A 86 -22.10 -7.44 -20.01
C GLY A 86 -22.55 -8.41 -21.11
N LYS A 87 -23.68 -9.10 -20.89
CA LYS A 87 -24.12 -10.19 -21.77
C LYS A 87 -25.16 -9.76 -22.83
N ASN A 88 -25.48 -8.48 -22.94
CA ASN A 88 -26.57 -7.99 -23.80
C ASN A 88 -26.12 -7.71 -25.24
N HIS A 89 -25.29 -8.59 -25.81
CA HIS A 89 -24.81 -8.50 -27.19
C HIS A 89 -24.50 -9.89 -27.75
N LYS A 90 -24.31 -9.97 -29.07
CA LYS A 90 -23.91 -11.22 -29.78
C LYS A 90 -22.50 -11.14 -30.37
N ILE A 91 -21.75 -10.08 -30.04
CA ILE A 91 -20.36 -9.90 -30.48
C ILE A 91 -19.50 -11.04 -29.92
N PRO A 92 -18.80 -11.83 -30.76
CA PRO A 92 -17.93 -12.90 -30.29
C PRO A 92 -16.64 -12.34 -29.69
N LEU A 93 -16.06 -13.05 -28.72
CA LEU A 93 -14.84 -12.67 -28.02
C LEU A 93 -13.59 -12.67 -28.93
N GLY A 94 -13.57 -13.54 -29.94
CA GLY A 94 -12.39 -13.75 -30.78
C GLY A 94 -11.39 -14.72 -30.14
N ASP A 95 -10.12 -14.60 -30.53
CA ASP A 95 -9.01 -15.38 -29.98
C ASP A 95 -8.52 -14.73 -28.68
N HIS A 96 -9.24 -15.03 -27.59
CA HIS A 96 -8.93 -14.57 -26.24
C HIS A 96 -9.53 -15.53 -25.21
N GLU A 97 -8.80 -15.78 -24.13
CA GLU A 97 -9.26 -16.59 -23.01
C GLU A 97 -9.59 -15.68 -21.83
N LEU A 98 -10.89 -15.47 -21.56
CA LEU A 98 -11.36 -14.55 -20.51
C LEU A 98 -10.79 -14.94 -19.15
N TYR A 99 -10.18 -13.96 -18.47
CA TYR A 99 -9.68 -14.07 -17.10
C TYR A 99 -8.52 -15.05 -16.90
N ALA A 100 -7.87 -15.54 -17.96
CA ALA A 100 -6.73 -16.45 -17.84
C ALA A 100 -5.58 -15.86 -17.01
N ALA A 101 -5.38 -14.55 -17.07
CA ALA A 101 -4.38 -13.82 -16.28
C ALA A 101 -4.83 -13.51 -14.83
N GLN A 102 -6.10 -13.72 -14.48
CA GLN A 102 -6.69 -13.33 -13.19
C GLN A 102 -6.90 -14.51 -12.23
N GLU A 103 -6.33 -15.68 -12.53
CA GLU A 103 -6.37 -16.81 -11.59
C GLU A 103 -5.71 -16.41 -10.25
N ILE A 104 -6.55 -16.25 -9.22
CA ILE A 104 -6.19 -15.66 -7.91
C ILE A 104 -4.91 -16.27 -7.32
N GLN A 105 -4.73 -17.59 -7.45
CA GLN A 105 -3.54 -18.28 -6.91
C GLN A 105 -2.24 -17.87 -7.62
N ARG A 106 -2.27 -17.64 -8.94
CA ARG A 106 -1.09 -17.19 -9.70
C ARG A 106 -0.77 -15.74 -9.37
N ALA A 107 -1.78 -14.88 -9.35
CA ALA A 107 -1.61 -13.46 -9.04
C ALA A 107 -1.04 -13.22 -7.64
N VAL A 108 -1.45 -14.02 -6.64
CA VAL A 108 -0.92 -13.92 -5.27
C VAL A 108 0.52 -14.42 -5.20
N ALA A 109 0.86 -15.52 -5.87
CA ALA A 109 2.23 -16.05 -5.89
C ALA A 109 3.20 -15.10 -6.58
N GLU A 110 2.85 -14.59 -7.75
CA GLU A 110 3.65 -13.63 -8.53
C GLU A 110 3.88 -12.33 -7.76
N ALA A 111 2.84 -11.78 -7.11
CA ALA A 111 2.97 -10.58 -6.29
C ALA A 111 3.95 -10.75 -5.12
N TYR A 112 4.08 -11.96 -4.55
CA TYR A 112 5.06 -12.21 -3.48
C TYR A 112 6.49 -12.45 -4.00
N GLU A 113 6.64 -13.08 -5.18
CA GLU A 113 7.94 -13.22 -5.84
C GLU A 113 8.54 -11.86 -6.21
N GLU A 114 7.72 -10.91 -6.65
CA GLU A 114 8.15 -9.55 -6.95
C GLU A 114 8.75 -8.80 -5.75
N HIS A 115 8.42 -9.21 -4.52
CA HIS A 115 8.94 -8.60 -3.29
C HIS A 115 10.18 -9.31 -2.73
N GLU A 116 10.73 -10.32 -3.39
CA GLU A 116 12.04 -10.89 -3.03
C GLU A 116 13.17 -9.84 -3.06
N LYS A 117 12.99 -8.83 -3.92
CA LYS A 117 13.86 -7.65 -4.00
C LYS A 117 13.02 -6.38 -3.90
N PRO A 118 13.61 -5.28 -3.40
CA PRO A 118 12.99 -3.97 -3.47
C PRO A 118 12.61 -3.57 -4.90
N GLN A 119 11.63 -2.70 -5.04
CA GLN A 119 11.24 -2.10 -6.32
C GLN A 119 11.64 -0.63 -6.42
N GLU A 120 11.71 0.08 -5.29
CA GLU A 120 12.08 1.50 -5.28
C GLU A 120 13.60 1.69 -5.27
N ASP A 121 14.10 2.62 -6.10
CA ASP A 121 15.54 2.88 -6.27
C ASP A 121 16.24 3.22 -4.95
N GLY A 122 15.57 3.96 -4.06
CA GLY A 122 16.09 4.30 -2.75
C GLY A 122 16.29 3.08 -1.86
N LEU A 123 15.30 2.19 -1.80
CA LEU A 123 15.37 0.96 -1.00
C LEU A 123 16.34 -0.06 -1.62
N MET A 124 16.39 -0.15 -2.95
CA MET A 124 17.32 -1.02 -3.67
C MET A 124 18.77 -0.76 -3.27
N LYS A 125 19.18 0.52 -3.17
CA LYS A 125 20.53 0.89 -2.72
C LYS A 125 20.84 0.38 -1.30
N VAL A 126 19.86 0.44 -0.39
CA VAL A 126 20.00 -0.07 0.98
C VAL A 126 20.14 -1.58 0.97
N TYR A 127 19.30 -2.28 0.20
CA TYR A 127 19.33 -3.73 0.05
C TYR A 127 20.65 -4.22 -0.54
N GLU A 128 21.13 -3.63 -1.63
CA GLU A 128 22.40 -3.99 -2.25
C GLU A 128 23.57 -3.79 -1.29
N ARG A 129 23.58 -2.66 -0.56
CA ARG A 129 24.58 -2.39 0.47
C ARG A 129 24.54 -3.46 1.57
N TYR A 130 23.36 -3.76 2.09
CA TYR A 130 23.18 -4.80 3.10
C TYR A 130 23.68 -6.16 2.61
N ARG A 131 23.30 -6.57 1.39
CA ARG A 131 23.71 -7.85 0.79
C ARG A 131 25.22 -7.91 0.59
N LYS A 132 25.87 -6.81 0.24
CA LYS A 132 27.32 -6.71 0.09
C LYS A 132 28.05 -6.81 1.43
N GLU A 133 27.54 -6.17 2.47
CA GLU A 133 28.18 -6.13 3.80
C GLU A 133 27.92 -7.39 4.63
N ASN A 134 26.72 -7.98 4.54
CA ASN A 134 26.25 -9.03 5.45
C ASN A 134 25.87 -10.36 4.75
N GLY A 135 25.68 -10.35 3.42
CA GLY A 135 25.23 -11.53 2.67
C GLY A 135 23.72 -11.78 2.77
N ALA A 136 23.30 -13.05 2.67
CA ALA A 136 21.90 -13.44 2.87
C ALA A 136 21.54 -13.44 4.36
N PRO A 137 20.39 -12.87 4.76
CA PRO A 137 19.96 -12.88 6.16
C PRO A 137 19.70 -14.32 6.61
N LYS A 138 20.18 -14.67 7.81
CA LYS A 138 20.00 -16.01 8.40
C LYS A 138 19.45 -15.96 9.83
N THR A 139 19.55 -14.82 10.48
CA THR A 139 19.21 -14.64 11.89
C THR A 139 18.31 -13.43 12.11
N MET A 140 17.65 -13.35 13.26
CA MET A 140 16.89 -12.16 13.65
C MET A 140 17.79 -10.92 13.80
N ALA A 141 19.08 -11.11 14.11
CA ALA A 141 20.05 -10.02 14.17
C ALA A 141 20.28 -9.44 12.76
N ASP A 142 20.38 -10.31 11.75
CA ASP A 142 20.52 -9.91 10.35
C ASP A 142 19.30 -9.10 9.87
N VAL A 143 18.09 -9.53 10.25
CA VAL A 143 16.83 -8.80 10.00
C VAL A 143 16.85 -7.44 10.68
N GLY A 144 17.27 -7.40 11.95
CA GLY A 144 17.40 -6.15 12.72
C GLY A 144 18.38 -5.16 12.08
N THR A 145 19.53 -5.65 11.60
CA THR A 145 20.51 -4.83 10.85
C THR A 145 19.87 -4.26 9.59
N TYR A 146 19.15 -5.07 8.81
CA TYR A 146 18.50 -4.59 7.59
C TYR A 146 17.45 -3.51 7.89
N LEU A 147 16.57 -3.74 8.88
CA LEU A 147 15.57 -2.76 9.33
C LEU A 147 16.21 -1.45 9.82
N HIS A 148 17.34 -1.52 10.52
CA HIS A 148 18.07 -0.34 10.97
C HIS A 148 18.64 0.44 9.77
N MET A 149 19.24 -0.25 8.79
CA MET A 149 19.77 0.39 7.59
C MET A 149 18.66 1.09 6.79
N ILE A 150 17.47 0.49 6.72
CA ILE A 150 16.28 1.13 6.13
C ILE A 150 15.95 2.41 6.88
N LYS A 151 15.85 2.37 8.22
CA LYS A 151 15.55 3.55 9.05
C LYS A 151 16.58 4.67 8.92
N ASP A 152 17.85 4.34 8.67
CA ASP A 152 18.89 5.36 8.46
C ASP A 152 18.76 6.05 7.10
N ALA A 153 18.23 5.36 6.09
CA ALA A 153 17.95 5.92 4.78
C ALA A 153 16.60 6.62 4.70
N GLU A 154 15.59 6.11 5.41
CA GLU A 154 14.21 6.64 5.47
C GLU A 154 13.79 6.86 6.94
N PRO A 155 13.94 8.10 7.47
CA PRO A 155 13.61 8.41 8.86
C PRO A 155 12.15 8.19 9.27
N ARG A 156 11.20 8.13 8.31
CA ARG A 156 9.79 7.80 8.58
C ARG A 156 9.57 6.32 8.89
N PHE A 157 10.53 5.46 8.59
CA PHE A 157 10.51 4.04 8.93
C PHE A 157 10.77 3.82 10.43
N THR A 158 9.73 3.98 11.24
CA THR A 158 9.80 3.94 12.72
C THR A 158 9.36 2.60 13.30
N GLY A 159 9.33 2.47 14.65
CA GLY A 159 8.85 1.26 15.33
C GLY A 159 7.43 0.82 14.93
N ARG A 160 6.58 1.75 14.46
CA ARG A 160 5.25 1.40 13.93
C ARG A 160 5.35 0.64 12.60
N ALA A 161 6.33 0.96 11.75
CA ALA A 161 6.61 0.21 10.54
C ALA A 161 6.99 -1.24 10.88
N ILE A 162 7.89 -1.42 11.85
CA ILE A 162 8.29 -2.76 12.33
C ILE A 162 7.10 -3.56 12.83
N LYS A 163 6.22 -2.93 13.64
CA LYS A 163 4.97 -3.57 14.10
C LYS A 163 4.09 -3.98 12.92
N ASN A 164 3.88 -3.10 11.95
CA ASN A 164 3.01 -3.37 10.80
C ASN A 164 3.57 -4.51 9.92
N VAL A 165 4.88 -4.53 9.66
CA VAL A 165 5.55 -5.66 8.99
C VAL A 165 5.34 -6.95 9.77
N THR A 166 5.55 -6.92 11.08
CA THR A 166 5.38 -8.10 11.94
C THR A 166 3.94 -8.60 11.94
N ASP A 167 2.96 -7.70 11.97
CA ASP A 167 1.55 -8.06 11.94
C ASP A 167 1.15 -8.62 10.57
N ALA A 168 1.70 -8.09 9.48
CA ALA A 168 1.48 -8.64 8.13
C ALA A 168 2.06 -10.04 7.97
N ILE A 169 3.28 -10.30 8.49
CA ILE A 169 3.87 -11.64 8.52
C ILE A 169 2.97 -12.60 9.31
N LYS A 170 2.46 -12.18 10.49
CA LYS A 170 1.55 -13.00 11.28
C LYS A 170 0.24 -13.27 10.55
N MET A 171 -0.33 -12.28 9.87
CA MET A 171 -1.55 -12.47 9.07
C MET A 171 -1.32 -13.48 7.96
N ARG A 172 -0.21 -13.37 7.22
CA ARG A 172 0.15 -14.31 6.16
C ARG A 172 0.43 -15.72 6.69
N ALA A 173 1.06 -15.86 7.85
CA ALA A 173 1.24 -17.15 8.50
C ALA A 173 -0.09 -17.76 8.99
N MET A 174 -1.10 -16.93 9.24
CA MET A 174 -2.44 -17.32 9.67
C MET A 174 -3.46 -17.32 8.52
N ASP A 175 -3.01 -17.19 7.27
CA ASP A 175 -3.86 -17.29 6.08
C ASP A 175 -4.17 -18.77 5.81
N ILE A 176 -5.12 -19.29 6.60
CA ILE A 176 -5.47 -20.71 6.66
C ILE A 176 -6.90 -20.91 6.17
N GLU A 177 -7.10 -21.94 5.35
CA GLU A 177 -8.45 -22.42 5.05
C GLU A 177 -8.90 -23.33 6.20
N LEU A 178 -10.01 -22.94 6.83
CA LEU A 178 -10.61 -23.75 7.89
C LEU A 178 -11.34 -24.95 7.26
N PRO A 179 -11.12 -26.18 7.77
CA PRO A 179 -11.80 -27.37 7.25
C PRO A 179 -13.33 -27.24 7.28
N ASP A 180 -13.99 -27.63 6.19
CA ASP A 180 -15.45 -27.57 6.06
C ASP A 180 -16.17 -28.38 7.17
N ASP A 181 -15.58 -29.50 7.58
CA ASP A 181 -16.14 -30.39 8.61
C ASP A 181 -16.29 -29.71 9.99
N TRP A 182 -15.48 -28.67 10.27
CA TRP A 182 -15.59 -27.85 11.49
C TRP A 182 -16.89 -27.05 11.54
N PHE A 183 -17.48 -26.75 10.38
CA PHE A 183 -18.75 -26.03 10.25
C PHE A 183 -19.95 -26.97 10.13
N GLU A 184 -19.76 -28.20 9.64
CA GLU A 184 -20.83 -29.18 9.50
C GLU A 184 -21.27 -29.78 10.84
N LYS A 185 -20.34 -29.99 11.78
CA LYS A 185 -20.61 -30.69 13.06
C LYS A 185 -20.06 -29.90 14.25
N PRO A 186 -20.89 -29.53 15.25
CA PRO A 186 -20.43 -28.81 16.44
C PRO A 186 -19.31 -29.54 17.20
N GLU A 187 -19.32 -30.88 17.20
CA GLU A 187 -18.29 -31.72 17.86
C GLU A 187 -16.93 -31.67 17.14
N ALA A 188 -16.93 -31.34 15.84
CA ALA A 188 -15.71 -31.26 15.05
C ALA A 188 -14.84 -30.06 15.43
N PHE A 189 -15.41 -28.98 15.96
CA PHE A 189 -14.63 -27.83 16.43
C PHE A 189 -15.28 -27.10 17.62
N MET A 190 -16.53 -26.65 17.49
CA MET A 190 -17.17 -25.75 18.47
C MET A 190 -17.30 -26.30 19.89
N HIS A 191 -17.53 -27.60 20.07
CA HIS A 191 -17.65 -28.24 21.40
C HIS A 191 -16.31 -28.68 22.00
N LYS A 192 -15.20 -28.54 21.28
CA LYS A 192 -13.87 -28.89 21.79
C LYS A 192 -13.39 -27.92 22.86
N SER A 193 -12.45 -28.37 23.68
CA SER A 193 -11.82 -27.53 24.70
C SER A 193 -11.04 -26.39 24.06
N TYR A 194 -10.74 -25.35 24.84
CA TYR A 194 -9.92 -24.23 24.36
C TYR A 194 -8.55 -24.70 23.85
N ASP A 195 -7.90 -25.60 24.60
CA ASP A 195 -6.58 -26.12 24.25
C ASP A 195 -6.63 -26.96 22.96
N ASP A 196 -7.67 -27.77 22.78
CA ASP A 196 -7.87 -28.54 21.55
C ASP A 196 -8.09 -27.62 20.34
N LYS A 197 -8.95 -26.60 20.47
CA LYS A 197 -9.20 -25.63 19.39
C LYS A 197 -7.93 -24.89 19.02
N LYS A 198 -7.14 -24.49 20.02
CA LYS A 198 -5.87 -23.80 19.82
C LYS A 198 -4.90 -24.71 19.06
N ALA A 199 -4.72 -25.96 19.48
CA ALA A 199 -3.84 -26.92 18.80
C ALA A 199 -4.27 -27.14 17.34
N MET A 200 -5.57 -27.33 17.11
CA MET A 200 -6.11 -27.52 15.76
C MET A 200 -5.86 -26.32 14.83
N ILE A 201 -5.96 -25.09 15.34
CA ILE A 201 -5.62 -23.88 14.57
C ILE A 201 -4.10 -23.76 14.38
N GLU A 202 -3.30 -24.09 15.40
CA GLU A 202 -1.84 -24.07 15.32
C GLU A 202 -1.31 -25.05 14.27
N ASP A 203 -1.94 -26.21 14.11
CA ASP A 203 -1.59 -27.22 13.09
C ASP A 203 -1.80 -26.74 11.65
N LEU A 204 -2.75 -25.82 11.44
CA LEU A 204 -3.01 -25.22 10.13
C LEU A 204 -2.05 -24.07 9.79
N ARG A 205 -1.36 -23.51 10.79
CA ARG A 205 -0.55 -22.30 10.63
C ARG A 205 0.62 -22.54 9.66
N GLY A 206 0.77 -21.63 8.70
CA GLY A 206 1.92 -21.61 7.78
C GLY A 206 3.25 -21.25 8.47
N PRO A 207 4.40 -21.53 7.81
CA PRO A 207 5.71 -21.24 8.38
C PRO A 207 6.00 -19.72 8.41
N PHE A 208 6.60 -19.26 9.51
CA PHE A 208 7.28 -17.97 9.57
C PHE A 208 8.69 -18.14 8.97
N SER A 209 8.83 -17.95 7.66
CA SER A 209 10.11 -18.14 6.95
C SER A 209 10.91 -16.84 6.81
N MET A 210 12.23 -16.95 6.58
CA MET A 210 13.07 -15.78 6.31
C MET A 210 12.65 -15.07 5.02
N ASP A 211 12.24 -15.82 3.99
CA ASP A 211 11.79 -15.24 2.73
C ASP A 211 10.52 -14.41 2.94
N MET A 212 9.57 -14.92 3.73
CA MET A 212 8.37 -14.17 4.11
C MET A 212 8.73 -12.88 4.85
N VAL A 213 9.67 -12.95 5.80
CA VAL A 213 10.15 -11.76 6.52
C VAL A 213 10.71 -10.72 5.56
N MET A 214 11.59 -11.14 4.65
CA MET A 214 12.24 -10.22 3.72
C MET A 214 11.24 -9.62 2.71
N GLN A 215 10.31 -10.42 2.20
CA GLN A 215 9.24 -9.96 1.30
C GLN A 215 8.36 -8.90 1.99
N GLU A 216 7.95 -9.14 3.24
CA GLU A 216 7.10 -8.21 3.99
C GLU A 216 7.82 -6.92 4.38
N ILE A 217 9.13 -7.00 4.68
CA ILE A 217 9.98 -5.82 4.90
C ILE A 217 10.08 -5.01 3.62
N ASN A 218 10.44 -5.65 2.50
CA ASN A 218 10.61 -4.97 1.21
C ASN A 218 9.30 -4.31 0.78
N ARG A 219 8.18 -5.03 0.80
CA ARG A 219 6.86 -4.49 0.44
C ARG A 219 6.50 -3.26 1.25
N TYR A 220 6.68 -3.31 2.58
CA TYR A 220 6.34 -2.18 3.43
C TYR A 220 7.30 -0.99 3.23
N ALA A 221 8.61 -1.27 3.14
CA ALA A 221 9.61 -0.22 2.96
C ALA A 221 9.50 0.43 1.58
N ASP A 222 9.27 -0.33 0.50
CA ASP A 222 9.00 0.22 -0.83
C ASP A 222 7.83 1.21 -0.80
N SER A 223 6.76 0.89 -0.06
CA SER A 223 5.65 1.82 0.15
C SER A 223 6.06 3.13 0.84
N GLU A 224 7.05 3.12 1.73
CA GLU A 224 7.55 4.33 2.39
C GLU A 224 8.48 5.14 1.46
N PHE A 225 9.39 4.47 0.75
CA PHE A 225 10.30 5.11 -0.21
C PHE A 225 9.54 5.76 -1.37
N ARG A 226 8.61 5.04 -1.98
CA ARG A 226 7.74 5.56 -3.06
C ARG A 226 7.03 6.84 -2.65
N TYR A 227 6.58 6.91 -1.40
CA TYR A 227 5.88 8.07 -0.87
C TYR A 227 6.82 9.27 -0.72
N SER A 228 8.04 9.04 -0.24
CA SER A 228 9.02 10.12 -0.13
C SER A 228 9.42 10.64 -1.50
N ASP A 229 9.76 9.74 -2.42
CA ASP A 229 10.19 10.08 -3.78
C ASP A 229 9.08 10.84 -4.53
N LYS A 230 7.83 10.35 -4.49
CA LYS A 230 6.69 11.06 -5.10
C LYS A 230 6.42 12.43 -4.47
N SER A 231 6.58 12.56 -3.15
CA SER A 231 6.39 13.85 -2.47
C SER A 231 7.43 14.87 -2.90
N ASP A 232 8.68 14.45 -3.08
CA ASP A 232 9.77 15.32 -3.51
C ASP A 232 9.63 15.67 -5.00
N ASP A 233 9.31 14.69 -5.84
CA ASP A 233 9.06 14.90 -7.27
C ASP A 233 7.89 15.86 -7.52
N ALA A 234 6.78 15.70 -6.79
CA ALA A 234 5.64 16.62 -6.89
C ALA A 234 6.02 18.06 -6.50
N ALA A 235 6.88 18.24 -5.48
CA ALA A 235 7.37 19.55 -5.09
C ALA A 235 8.27 20.17 -6.16
N VAL A 236 9.17 19.37 -6.75
CA VAL A 236 10.06 19.80 -7.85
C VAL A 236 9.25 20.16 -9.09
N GLU A 237 8.30 19.32 -9.49
CA GLU A 237 7.45 19.57 -10.67
C GLU A 237 6.65 20.86 -10.51
N LYS A 238 6.09 21.11 -9.32
CA LYS A 238 5.39 22.36 -9.01
C LYS A 238 6.31 23.57 -9.17
N LEU A 239 7.54 23.52 -8.64
CA LEU A 239 8.51 24.60 -8.79
C LEU A 239 8.88 24.84 -10.25
N LEU A 240 9.10 23.78 -11.02
CA LEU A 240 9.39 23.88 -12.45
C LEU A 240 8.20 24.45 -13.23
N ARG A 241 6.97 24.04 -12.92
CA ARG A 241 5.75 24.56 -13.54
C ARG A 241 5.58 26.04 -13.24
N ASP A 242 5.75 26.46 -11.99
CA ASP A 242 5.65 27.86 -11.57
C ASP A 242 6.72 28.72 -12.25
N ALA A 243 7.96 28.21 -12.37
CA ALA A 243 9.04 28.89 -13.08
C ALA A 243 8.71 29.07 -14.58
N ARG A 244 8.24 28.00 -15.24
CA ARG A 244 7.82 28.05 -16.66
C ARG A 244 6.66 29.02 -16.89
N LEU A 245 5.69 29.06 -15.97
CA LEU A 245 4.56 29.98 -16.04
C LEU A 245 5.02 31.43 -15.88
N ARG A 246 5.93 31.72 -14.95
CA ARG A 246 6.51 33.06 -14.76
C ARG A 246 7.29 33.52 -16.00
N GLU A 247 8.10 32.63 -16.58
CA GLU A 247 8.86 32.94 -17.79
C GLU A 247 7.93 33.20 -18.98
N ARG A 248 6.88 32.40 -19.14
CA ARG A 248 5.85 32.63 -20.16
C ARG A 248 5.12 33.96 -19.94
N ALA A 249 4.66 34.23 -18.72
CA ALA A 249 3.98 35.48 -18.39
C ALA A 249 4.86 36.70 -18.64
N ALA A 250 6.17 36.63 -18.33
CA ALA A 250 7.11 37.70 -18.62
C ALA A 250 7.26 37.96 -20.14
N ARG A 251 7.32 36.90 -20.96
CA ARG A 251 7.36 37.04 -22.43
C ARG A 251 6.08 37.66 -22.99
N GLU A 252 4.92 37.16 -22.56
CA GLU A 252 3.62 37.68 -23.00
C GLU A 252 3.42 39.14 -22.56
N MET A 253 3.84 39.48 -21.33
CA MET A 253 3.85 40.87 -20.84
C MET A 253 4.70 41.77 -21.72
N GLU A 254 5.93 41.37 -22.06
CA GLU A 254 6.80 42.17 -22.94
C GLU A 254 6.21 42.33 -24.35
N GLU A 255 5.54 41.32 -24.89
CA GLU A 255 4.82 41.46 -26.15
C GLU A 255 3.64 42.44 -26.06
N LEU A 256 2.85 42.36 -24.99
CA LEU A 256 1.72 43.27 -24.77
C LEU A 256 2.20 44.72 -24.60
N LYS A 257 3.33 44.94 -23.90
CA LYS A 257 3.96 46.26 -23.79
C LYS A 257 4.39 46.79 -25.16
N LYS A 258 5.03 45.96 -25.99
CA LYS A 258 5.43 46.34 -27.37
C LYS A 258 4.23 46.72 -28.24
N LYS A 259 3.09 46.05 -28.05
CA LYS A 259 1.85 46.32 -28.78
C LYS A 259 1.04 47.49 -28.19
N GLY A 260 1.47 48.09 -27.08
CA GLY A 260 0.73 49.15 -26.37
C GLY A 260 -0.55 48.66 -25.67
N LEU A 261 -0.75 47.35 -25.57
CA LEU A 261 -1.95 46.70 -25.05
C LEU A 261 -1.82 46.27 -23.58
N TRP A 262 -0.69 46.54 -22.94
CA TRP A 262 -0.42 46.11 -21.56
C TRP A 262 -1.33 46.81 -20.52
N ASN A 263 -1.72 48.06 -20.79
CA ASN A 263 -2.56 48.87 -19.89
C ASN A 263 -3.98 49.11 -20.47
N ALA A 264 -4.35 48.37 -21.52
CA ALA A 264 -5.62 48.54 -22.24
C ALA A 264 -6.74 47.68 -21.65
#